data_AF-A0A7C2PV34-F1
#
_entry.id   AF-A0A7C2PV34-F1
#
_cell.length_a   1.000
_cell.length_b   1.000
_cell.length_c   1.000
_cell.angle_alpha   90.00
_cell.angle_beta   90.00
_cell.angle_gamma   90.00
#
_symmetry.space_group_name_H-M   'P 1'
#
loop_
_entity.id
_entity.type
_entity.pdbx_description
1 polymer ?
#
loop_
_entity_poly.entity_id
_entity_poly.type
_entity_poly.pdbx_seq_one_letter_code
_entity_poly.pdbx_strand_id
1 'polypeptide(L)'
;MTEMENIGLRFVRWGAGLLMLGLLTGYGPLGHYLRGGVAHACPWAPVHGHVTTLGWMGMTLFGLVYRAVPAWANGATPAVRLAQAHFTVCVIAVLGVFANGIIGYRILDAIVDGFYYTPVTSMLNLWLSIDGIFLSLYGVGSLLFLSALLRSTGYAPTATPTPEKREAVIERR
;
A
#
# COMPACT_ATOMS: atom_id res chain seq x y z
N MET A 1 -24.68 3.32 0.26
CA MET A 1 -23.22 3.39 0.32
C MET A 1 -22.74 3.87 -1.04
N THR A 2 -22.02 4.99 -1.10
CA THR A 2 -21.52 5.58 -2.35
C THR A 2 -20.45 4.67 -2.98
N GLU A 3 -20.17 4.84 -4.27
CA GLU A 3 -19.10 4.07 -4.94
C GLU A 3 -17.73 4.29 -4.28
N MET A 4 -17.45 5.51 -3.83
CA MET A 4 -16.20 5.83 -3.13
C MET A 4 -16.11 5.12 -1.77
N GLU A 5 -17.21 5.08 -1.01
CA GLU A 5 -17.26 4.35 0.26
C GLU A 5 -17.01 2.85 0.06
N ASN A 6 -17.54 2.27 -1.02
CA ASN A 6 -17.28 0.89 -1.41
C ASN A 6 -15.80 0.64 -1.72
N ILE A 7 -15.14 1.53 -2.46
CA ILE A 7 -13.71 1.41 -2.78
C ILE A 7 -12.86 1.53 -1.51
N GLY A 8 -13.13 2.52 -0.67
CA GLY A 8 -12.43 2.66 0.61
C GLY A 8 -12.57 1.42 1.49
N LEU A 9 -13.76 0.81 1.52
CA LEU A 9 -13.98 -0.45 2.24
C LEU A 9 -13.24 -1.64 1.62
N ARG A 10 -13.11 -1.70 0.28
CA ARG A 10 -12.30 -2.73 -0.39
C ARG A 10 -10.84 -2.66 0.03
N PHE A 11 -10.27 -1.45 0.09
CA PHE A 11 -8.92 -1.22 0.60
C PHE A 11 -8.75 -1.76 2.02
N VAL A 12 -9.66 -1.42 2.94
CA VAL A 12 -9.62 -1.88 4.34
C VAL A 12 -9.76 -3.42 4.43
N ARG A 13 -10.70 -4.01 3.69
CA ARG A 13 -10.90 -5.47 3.67
C ARG A 13 -9.67 -6.21 3.14
N TRP A 14 -9.06 -5.70 2.08
CA TRP A 14 -7.83 -6.25 1.53
C TRP A 14 -6.66 -6.08 2.49
N GLY A 15 -6.54 -4.91 3.14
CA GLY A 15 -5.57 -4.71 4.20
C GLY A 15 -5.70 -5.78 5.27
N ALA A 16 -6.91 -5.99 5.80
CA ALA A 16 -7.15 -7.00 6.84
C ALA A 16 -6.83 -8.43 6.37
N GLY A 17 -7.16 -8.78 5.13
CA GLY A 17 -6.77 -10.06 4.54
C GLY A 17 -5.25 -10.22 4.40
N LEU A 18 -4.56 -9.16 3.95
CA LEU A 18 -3.11 -9.14 3.82
C LEU A 18 -2.40 -9.11 5.19
N LEU A 19 -3.04 -8.61 6.25
CA LEU A 19 -2.55 -8.77 7.62
C LEU A 19 -2.45 -10.25 7.99
N MET A 20 -3.48 -11.05 7.69
CA MET A 20 -3.44 -12.50 7.96
C MET A 20 -2.29 -13.15 7.20
N LEU A 21 -2.06 -12.78 5.94
CA LEU A 21 -0.93 -13.26 5.15
C LEU A 21 0.42 -12.79 5.73
N GLY A 22 0.49 -11.54 6.22
CA GLY A 22 1.64 -11.00 6.93
C GLY A 22 1.98 -11.81 8.18
N LEU A 23 0.97 -12.15 9.00
CA LEU A 23 1.15 -13.01 10.17
C LEU A 23 1.69 -14.39 9.78
N LEU A 24 1.13 -15.00 8.74
CA LEU A 24 1.58 -16.31 8.24
C LEU A 24 3.05 -16.27 7.77
N THR A 25 3.41 -15.25 7.00
CA THR A 25 4.80 -15.08 6.53
C THR A 25 5.77 -14.78 7.67
N GLY A 26 5.31 -14.20 8.78
CA GLY A 26 6.11 -13.94 9.98
C GLY A 26 6.64 -15.21 10.68
N TYR A 27 5.96 -16.35 10.51
CA TYR A 27 6.47 -17.63 11.01
C TYR A 27 7.74 -18.11 10.30
N GLY A 28 8.00 -17.64 9.06
CA GLY A 28 9.23 -17.97 8.33
C GLY A 28 10.48 -17.45 9.05
N PRO A 29 10.61 -16.12 9.23
CA PRO A 29 11.71 -15.53 10.01
C PRO A 29 11.80 -16.10 11.43
N LEU A 30 10.66 -16.27 12.11
CA LEU A 30 10.64 -16.86 13.45
C LEU A 30 11.27 -18.27 13.46
N GLY A 31 10.81 -19.15 12.55
CA GLY A 31 11.33 -20.51 12.42
C GLY A 31 12.80 -20.55 12.03
N HIS A 32 13.24 -19.63 11.15
CA HIS A 32 14.64 -19.47 10.76
C HIS A 32 15.54 -19.15 11.96
N TYR A 33 15.15 -18.18 12.77
CA TYR A 33 15.95 -17.78 13.94
C TYR A 33 15.90 -18.83 15.07
N LEU A 34 14.77 -19.51 15.28
CA LEU A 34 14.67 -20.61 16.24
C LEU A 34 15.58 -21.80 15.88
N ARG A 35 15.97 -21.94 14.61
CA ARG A 35 16.93 -22.96 14.14
C ARG A 35 18.38 -22.47 14.10
N GLY A 36 18.68 -21.33 14.72
CA GLY A 36 20.04 -20.79 14.80
C GLY A 36 20.48 -19.98 13.57
N GLY A 37 19.56 -19.59 12.70
CA GLY A 37 19.82 -18.77 11.50
C GLY A 37 20.21 -17.32 11.79
N VAL A 38 21.22 -17.06 12.61
CA VAL A 38 21.62 -15.71 13.04
C VAL A 38 22.70 -15.07 12.15
N ALA A 39 23.48 -15.88 11.42
CA ALA A 39 24.55 -15.38 10.56
C ALA A 39 24.03 -14.73 9.26
N HIS A 40 22.85 -15.16 8.79
CA HIS A 40 22.23 -14.66 7.57
C HIS A 40 20.76 -14.34 7.82
N ALA A 41 20.31 -13.19 7.33
CA ALA A 41 18.91 -12.77 7.44
C ALA A 41 18.00 -13.76 6.69
N CYS A 42 16.85 -14.09 7.26
CA CYS A 42 15.87 -14.94 6.60
C CYS A 42 15.36 -14.29 5.28
N PRO A 43 15.35 -14.99 4.14
CA PRO A 43 14.84 -14.45 2.87
C PRO A 43 13.35 -14.10 2.93
N TRP A 44 12.60 -14.66 3.90
CA TRP A 44 11.18 -14.35 4.11
C TRP A 44 10.95 -13.08 4.94
N ALA A 45 11.99 -12.53 5.57
CA ALA A 45 11.84 -11.34 6.41
C ALA A 45 11.41 -10.09 5.61
N PRO A 46 12.01 -9.79 4.44
CA PRO A 46 11.50 -8.74 3.58
C PRO A 46 10.05 -8.99 3.15
N VAL A 47 9.68 -10.22 2.82
CA VAL A 47 8.31 -10.57 2.39
C VAL A 47 7.29 -10.26 3.48
N HIS A 48 7.56 -10.72 4.71
CA HIS A 48 6.74 -10.40 5.88
C HIS A 48 6.61 -8.90 6.10
N GLY A 49 7.72 -8.17 6.03
CA GLY A 49 7.77 -6.73 6.20
C GLY A 49 6.92 -5.99 5.16
N HIS A 50 7.06 -6.33 3.87
CA HIS A 50 6.32 -5.67 2.80
C HIS A 50 4.83 -6.03 2.80
N VAL A 51 4.45 -7.29 3.02
CA VAL A 51 3.03 -7.69 3.07
C VAL A 51 2.32 -7.02 4.25
N THR A 52 2.98 -6.91 5.40
CA THR A 52 2.42 -6.24 6.58
C THR A 52 2.38 -4.71 6.40
N THR A 53 3.44 -4.12 5.87
CA THR A 53 3.54 -2.64 5.77
C THR A 53 2.75 -2.12 4.58
N LEU A 54 2.96 -2.65 3.38
CA LEU A 54 2.28 -2.19 2.16
C LEU A 54 0.86 -2.75 2.09
N GLY A 55 0.70 -4.03 2.40
CA GLY A 55 -0.60 -4.69 2.40
C GLY A 55 -1.49 -4.23 3.54
N TRP A 56 -1.15 -4.54 4.79
CA TRP A 56 -2.01 -4.18 5.92
C TRP A 56 -2.05 -2.67 6.18
N MET A 57 -0.91 -2.06 6.55
CA MET A 57 -0.90 -0.65 6.97
C MET A 57 -1.25 0.29 5.81
N GLY A 58 -0.59 0.12 4.66
CA GLY A 58 -0.78 0.94 3.47
C GLY A 58 -2.21 0.90 2.95
N MET A 59 -2.73 -0.30 2.62
CA MET A 59 -4.09 -0.41 2.08
C MET A 59 -5.15 0.08 3.08
N THR A 60 -5.00 -0.23 4.37
CA THR A 60 -5.97 0.24 5.38
C THR A 60 -5.97 1.75 5.47
N LEU A 61 -4.80 2.38 5.53
CA LEU A 61 -4.69 3.83 5.58
C LEU A 61 -5.28 4.48 4.32
N PHE A 62 -4.99 3.97 3.13
CA PHE A 62 -5.57 4.47 1.89
C PHE A 62 -7.10 4.39 1.90
N GLY A 63 -7.65 3.26 2.36
CA GLY A 63 -9.10 3.07 2.46
C GLY A 63 -9.77 4.04 3.44
N LEU A 64 -9.15 4.24 4.61
CA LEU A 64 -9.64 5.20 5.61
C LEU A 64 -9.59 6.63 5.07
N VAL A 65 -8.51 7.01 4.39
CA VAL A 65 -8.39 8.33 3.80
C VAL A 65 -9.44 8.54 2.70
N TYR A 66 -9.64 7.60 1.78
CA TYR A 66 -10.70 7.72 0.76
C TYR A 66 -12.10 7.93 1.34
N ARG A 67 -12.37 7.39 2.53
CA ARG A 67 -13.63 7.62 3.26
C ARG A 67 -13.67 8.98 3.94
N ALA A 68 -12.54 9.52 4.37
CA ALA A 68 -12.46 10.79 5.09
C ALA A 68 -12.39 12.02 4.17
N VAL A 69 -11.83 11.88 2.96
CA VAL A 69 -11.65 13.00 2.01
C VAL A 69 -12.93 13.82 1.80
N PRO A 70 -14.12 13.23 1.57
CA PRO A 70 -15.33 14.04 1.33
C PRO A 70 -15.66 14.98 2.49
N ALA A 71 -15.38 14.57 3.73
CA ALA A 71 -15.56 15.43 4.90
C ALA A 71 -14.50 16.54 4.97
N TRP A 72 -13.26 16.25 4.60
CA TRP A 72 -12.15 17.22 4.59
C TRP A 72 -12.21 18.21 3.43
N ALA A 73 -12.88 17.85 2.34
CA ALA A 73 -12.88 18.58 1.08
C ALA A 73 -14.25 19.21 0.75
N ASN A 74 -15.04 19.58 1.76
CA ASN A 74 -16.36 20.23 1.60
C ASN A 74 -17.31 19.45 0.65
N GLY A 75 -17.31 18.13 0.74
CA GLY A 75 -18.12 17.24 -0.09
C GLY A 75 -17.47 16.83 -1.42
N ALA A 76 -16.31 17.39 -1.79
CA ALA A 76 -15.59 16.96 -2.98
C ALA A 76 -15.09 15.51 -2.83
N THR A 77 -15.33 14.69 -3.85
CA THR A 77 -14.96 13.27 -3.84
C THR A 77 -13.83 12.99 -4.85
N PRO A 78 -12.91 12.07 -4.54
CA PRO A 78 -11.92 11.63 -5.51
C PRO A 78 -12.55 10.98 -6.74
N ALA A 79 -11.85 11.03 -7.88
CA ALA A 79 -12.30 10.33 -9.08
C ALA A 79 -12.29 8.81 -8.84
N VAL A 80 -13.47 8.18 -8.93
CA VAL A 80 -13.67 6.74 -8.70
C VAL A 80 -12.71 5.88 -9.53
N ARG A 81 -12.54 6.18 -10.82
CA ARG A 81 -11.63 5.46 -11.72
C ARG A 81 -10.17 5.52 -11.26
N LEU A 82 -9.73 6.66 -10.73
CA LEU A 82 -8.37 6.84 -10.24
C LEU A 82 -8.15 6.02 -8.96
N ALA A 83 -9.15 5.99 -8.07
CA ALA A 83 -9.12 5.17 -6.86
C ALA A 83 -9.14 3.66 -7.17
N GLN A 84 -9.88 3.24 -8.21
CA GLN A 84 -9.87 1.85 -8.71
C GLN A 84 -8.53 1.45 -9.30
N ALA A 85 -7.90 2.34 -10.09
CA ALA A 85 -6.58 2.11 -10.65
C ALA A 85 -5.53 1.98 -9.54
N HIS A 86 -5.53 2.93 -8.58
CA HIS A 86 -4.69 2.87 -7.40
C HIS A 86 -4.86 1.54 -6.65
N PHE A 87 -6.10 1.15 -6.33
CA PHE A 87 -6.41 -0.11 -5.66
C PHE A 87 -5.81 -1.31 -6.39
N THR A 88 -6.06 -1.40 -7.70
CA THR A 88 -5.64 -2.54 -8.51
C THR A 88 -4.12 -2.65 -8.57
N VAL A 89 -3.45 -1.52 -8.80
CA VAL A 89 -1.99 -1.42 -8.86
C VAL A 89 -1.35 -1.85 -7.54
N CYS A 90 -1.86 -1.37 -6.40
CA CYS A 90 -1.35 -1.76 -5.09
C CYS A 90 -1.58 -3.24 -4.77
N VAL A 91 -2.75 -3.80 -5.10
CA VAL A 91 -3.02 -5.23 -4.89
C VAL A 91 -2.06 -6.08 -5.72
N ILE A 92 -1.89 -5.78 -7.01
CA ILE A 92 -0.95 -6.51 -7.88
C ILE A 92 0.47 -6.41 -7.33
N ALA A 93 0.90 -5.23 -6.91
CA ALA A 93 2.22 -5.02 -6.35
C ALA A 93 2.48 -5.86 -5.09
N VAL A 94 1.57 -5.83 -4.11
CA VAL A 94 1.74 -6.59 -2.85
C VAL A 94 1.72 -8.09 -3.10
N LEU A 95 0.80 -8.57 -3.94
CA LEU A 95 0.74 -9.99 -4.30
C LEU A 95 1.97 -10.43 -5.11
N GLY A 96 2.52 -9.54 -5.95
CA GLY A 96 3.76 -9.77 -6.70
C GLY A 96 4.97 -9.94 -5.78
N VAL A 97 5.17 -9.03 -4.82
CA VAL A 97 6.23 -9.17 -3.80
C VAL A 97 6.05 -10.46 -2.99
N PHE A 98 4.82 -10.77 -2.57
CA PHE A 98 4.55 -12.02 -1.87
C PHE A 98 4.91 -13.25 -2.71
N ALA A 99 4.43 -13.30 -3.97
CA ALA A 99 4.66 -14.43 -4.87
C ALA A 99 6.14 -14.58 -5.21
N ASN A 100 6.85 -13.51 -5.55
CA ASN A 100 8.29 -13.58 -5.83
C ASN A 100 9.10 -13.95 -4.58
N GLY A 101 8.75 -13.38 -3.43
CA GLY A 101 9.42 -13.66 -2.16
C GLY A 101 9.29 -15.10 -1.68
N ILE A 102 8.16 -15.77 -1.95
CA ILE A 102 7.94 -17.16 -1.55
C ILE A 102 8.21 -18.13 -2.69
N ILE A 103 7.53 -17.99 -3.83
CA ILE A 103 7.59 -18.91 -4.95
C ILE A 103 8.84 -18.62 -5.80
N GLY A 104 9.07 -17.35 -6.13
CA GLY A 104 10.25 -16.94 -6.91
C GLY A 104 11.57 -17.35 -6.24
N TYR A 105 11.68 -17.12 -4.92
CA TYR A 105 12.79 -17.62 -4.11
C TYR A 105 12.99 -19.13 -4.30
N ARG A 106 11.94 -19.95 -4.13
CA ARG A 106 12.03 -21.42 -4.22
C ARG A 106 12.41 -21.91 -5.61
N ILE A 107 11.92 -21.25 -6.66
CA ILE A 107 12.27 -21.57 -8.04
C ILE A 107 13.76 -21.30 -8.27
N LEU A 108 14.26 -20.14 -7.85
CA LEU A 108 15.67 -19.78 -8.03
C LEU A 108 16.61 -20.66 -7.20
N ASP A 109 16.22 -20.98 -5.96
CA ASP A 109 16.94 -21.90 -5.07
C ASP A 109 17.00 -23.33 -5.64
N ALA A 110 15.97 -23.77 -6.36
CA ALA A 110 15.99 -25.07 -7.05
C ALA A 110 16.88 -25.09 -8.30
N ILE A 111 17.15 -23.92 -8.92
CA ILE A 111 18.04 -23.80 -10.09
C ILE A 111 19.49 -23.64 -9.64
N VAL A 112 19.73 -22.81 -8.62
CA VAL A 112 21.03 -22.52 -8.05
C VAL A 112 20.94 -22.74 -6.54
N ASP A 113 21.38 -23.91 -6.10
CA ASP A 113 21.28 -24.35 -4.70
C ASP A 113 21.88 -23.31 -3.76
N GLY A 114 21.08 -22.86 -2.79
CA GLY A 114 21.52 -21.93 -1.77
C GLY A 114 21.95 -20.56 -2.29
N PHE A 115 21.49 -20.11 -3.48
CA PHE A 115 21.95 -18.85 -4.10
C PHE A 115 21.86 -17.62 -3.18
N TYR A 116 21.02 -17.67 -2.15
CA TYR A 116 20.84 -16.63 -1.16
C TYR A 116 21.83 -16.73 0.01
N TYR A 117 22.11 -17.93 0.52
CA TYR A 117 23.00 -18.14 1.68
C TYR A 117 24.47 -18.28 1.28
N THR A 118 24.74 -18.84 0.11
CA THR A 118 26.03 -18.76 -0.60
C THR A 118 25.84 -17.80 -1.77
N PRO A 119 25.93 -16.48 -1.53
CA PRO A 119 25.37 -15.47 -2.42
C PRO A 119 25.96 -15.57 -3.84
N VAL A 120 25.14 -16.02 -4.78
CA VAL A 120 25.42 -15.91 -6.21
C VAL A 120 24.83 -14.59 -6.68
N THR A 121 25.69 -13.57 -6.80
CA THR A 121 25.29 -12.17 -6.98
C THR A 121 24.32 -11.96 -8.14
N SER A 122 24.48 -12.67 -9.26
CA SER A 122 23.57 -12.56 -10.40
C SER A 122 22.15 -13.03 -10.08
N MET A 123 22.01 -14.16 -9.39
CA MET A 123 20.70 -14.70 -8.99
C MET A 123 20.05 -13.87 -7.89
N LEU A 124 20.85 -13.42 -6.92
CA LEU A 124 20.38 -12.50 -5.88
C LEU A 124 19.87 -11.19 -6.49
N ASN A 125 20.63 -10.60 -7.41
CA ASN A 125 20.22 -9.36 -8.10
C ASN A 125 18.96 -9.57 -8.93
N LEU A 126 18.83 -10.71 -9.62
CA LEU A 126 17.62 -11.05 -10.37
C LEU A 126 16.39 -11.10 -9.45
N TRP A 127 16.48 -11.86 -8.36
CA TRP A 127 15.39 -11.99 -7.39
C TRP A 127 14.97 -10.64 -6.79
N LEU A 128 15.95 -9.84 -6.36
CA LEU A 128 15.73 -8.50 -5.81
C LEU A 128 15.19 -7.51 -6.85
N SER A 129 15.59 -7.63 -8.11
CA SER A 129 15.09 -6.77 -9.19
C SER A 129 13.61 -7.03 -9.45
N ILE A 130 13.16 -8.28 -9.39
CA ILE A 130 11.74 -8.62 -9.53
C ILE A 130 10.93 -7.99 -8.38
N ASP A 131 11.40 -8.08 -7.13
CA ASP A 131 10.79 -7.37 -6.00
C ASP A 131 10.79 -5.86 -6.22
N GLY A 132 11.90 -5.30 -6.70
CA GLY A 132 12.04 -3.88 -7.03
C GLY A 132 11.01 -3.39 -8.06
N ILE A 133 10.65 -4.21 -9.05
CA ILE A 133 9.59 -3.89 -10.02
C ILE A 133 8.23 -3.77 -9.32
N PHE A 134 7.88 -4.73 -8.46
CA PHE A 134 6.61 -4.68 -7.75
C PHE A 134 6.56 -3.55 -6.71
N LEU A 135 7.67 -3.25 -6.04
CA LEU A 135 7.76 -2.08 -5.16
C LEU A 135 7.61 -0.77 -5.92
N SER A 136 8.22 -0.67 -7.10
CA SER A 136 8.03 0.49 -7.99
C SER A 136 6.58 0.64 -8.42
N LEU A 137 5.90 -0.48 -8.73
CA LEU A 137 4.48 -0.51 -9.06
C LEU A 137 3.62 -0.01 -7.88
N TYR A 138 3.95 -0.41 -6.64
CA TYR A 138 3.29 0.15 -5.45
C TYR A 138 3.54 1.66 -5.30
N GLY A 139 4.76 2.12 -5.62
CA GLY A 139 5.11 3.53 -5.71
C GLY A 139 4.22 4.30 -6.69
N VAL A 140 3.98 3.75 -7.88
CA VAL A 140 3.01 4.29 -8.85
C VAL A 140 1.61 4.37 -8.24
N GLY A 141 1.16 3.33 -7.55
CA GLY A 141 -0.11 3.35 -6.81
C GLY A 141 -0.20 4.52 -5.81
N SER A 142 0.88 4.75 -5.05
CA SER A 142 0.98 5.86 -4.10
C SER A 142 0.95 7.23 -4.77
N LEU A 143 1.52 7.37 -5.98
CA LEU A 143 1.42 8.59 -6.77
C LEU A 143 -0.02 8.83 -7.30
N LEU A 144 -0.73 7.77 -7.70
CA LEU A 144 -2.14 7.88 -8.08
C LEU A 144 -3.00 8.32 -6.90
N PHE A 145 -2.73 7.78 -5.70
CA PHE A 145 -3.37 8.20 -4.45
C PHE A 145 -3.13 9.67 -4.16
N LEU A 146 -1.86 10.10 -4.18
CA LEU A 146 -1.50 11.50 -3.95
C LEU A 146 -2.16 12.42 -4.97
N SER A 147 -2.18 12.04 -6.25
CA SER A 147 -2.87 12.80 -7.30
C SER A 147 -4.36 12.91 -7.02
N ALA A 148 -5.00 11.83 -6.56
CA ALA A 148 -6.42 11.82 -6.19
C ALA A 148 -6.68 12.78 -5.03
N LEU A 149 -5.83 12.78 -4.00
CA LEU A 149 -5.94 13.69 -2.86
C LEU A 149 -5.78 15.14 -3.27
N LEU A 150 -4.69 15.48 -3.96
CA LEU A 150 -4.40 16.86 -4.38
C LEU A 150 -5.52 17.45 -5.24
N ARG A 151 -6.15 16.63 -6.09
CA ARG A 151 -7.30 17.07 -6.91
C ARG A 151 -8.57 17.30 -6.09
N SER A 152 -8.78 16.51 -5.04
CA SER A 152 -9.96 16.65 -4.19
C SER A 152 -9.81 17.73 -3.12
N THR A 153 -8.59 17.95 -2.62
CA THR A 153 -8.31 18.92 -1.55
C THR A 153 -7.67 20.21 -2.05
N GLY A 154 -7.49 20.39 -3.36
CA GLY A 154 -6.99 21.64 -3.94
C GLY A 154 -7.86 22.78 -3.44
N TYR A 155 -7.23 23.80 -2.82
CA TYR A 155 -7.86 24.88 -2.05
C TYR A 155 -9.25 25.23 -2.59
N ALA A 156 -10.29 24.74 -1.92
CA ALA A 156 -11.64 25.22 -2.16
C ALA A 156 -11.59 26.74 -1.96
N PRO A 157 -12.13 27.55 -2.88
CA PRO A 157 -12.30 28.98 -2.64
C PRO A 157 -12.94 29.12 -1.26
N THR A 158 -12.31 29.92 -0.39
CA THR A 158 -12.86 30.22 0.94
C THR A 158 -14.32 30.54 0.73
N ALA A 159 -15.22 29.75 1.35
CA ALA A 159 -16.65 29.88 1.15
C ALA A 159 -17.01 31.36 1.24
N THR A 160 -17.43 31.95 0.12
CA THR A 160 -17.74 33.38 0.10
C THR A 160 -18.88 33.54 1.11
N PRO A 161 -18.72 34.34 2.18
CA PRO A 161 -19.77 34.49 3.16
C PRO A 161 -21.03 34.90 2.42
N THR A 162 -22.12 34.18 2.66
CA THR A 162 -23.43 34.49 2.10
C THR A 162 -23.77 35.96 2.41
N PRO A 163 -24.49 36.67 1.54
CA PRO A 163 -24.82 38.09 1.73
C PRO A 163 -25.38 38.39 3.14
N GLU A 164 -26.20 37.48 3.65
CA GLU A 164 -26.79 37.51 4.99
C GLU A 164 -25.75 37.54 6.13
N LYS A 165 -24.62 36.82 5.98
CA LYS A 165 -23.50 36.88 6.95
C LYS A 165 -22.63 38.12 6.78
N ARG A 166 -22.62 38.75 5.59
CA ARG A 166 -21.91 40.01 5.37
C ARG A 166 -22.59 41.16 6.11
N GLU A 167 -23.91 41.24 6.06
CA GLU A 167 -24.68 42.28 6.75
C GLU A 167 -24.53 42.20 8.27
N ALA A 168 -24.60 41.00 8.85
CA ALA A 168 -24.40 40.78 10.29
C ALA A 168 -22.99 41.14 10.81
N VAL A 169 -21.98 41.17 9.94
CA VAL A 169 -20.61 41.61 10.28
C VAL A 169 -20.46 43.13 10.13
N ILE A 170 -21.19 43.74 9.19
CA ILE A 170 -21.21 45.19 8.98
C ILE A 170 -21.97 45.90 10.10
N GLU A 171 -23.11 45.36 10.56
CA GLU A 171 -23.90 45.94 11.66
C GLU A 171 -23.23 45.89 13.04
N ARG A 172 -22.14 45.12 13.19
CA ARG A 172 -21.39 45.02 14.45
C ARG A 172 -20.12 45.89 14.50
N ARG A 173 -19.88 46.74 13.50
CA ARG A 173 -18.80 47.74 13.48
C ARG A 173 -19.36 49.14 13.62
#